data_AF-A0A658QY70-F1
#
_entry.id   AF-A0A658QY70-F1
#
_cell.length_a   1.000
_cell.length_b   1.000
_cell.length_c   1.000
_cell.angle_alpha   90.00
_cell.angle_beta   90.00
_cell.angle_gamma   90.00
#
_symmetry.space_group_name_H-M   'P 1'
#
loop_
_entity.id
_entity.type
_entity.pdbx_description
1 polymer ?
#
loop_
_entity_poly.entity_id
_entity_poly.type
_entity_poly.pdbx_seq_one_letter_code
_entity_poly.pdbx_strand_id
1 'polypeptide(L)'
;MRSIDATNAPDSRQRRPAQLAEGELKHLESILACFVEGSIEPGRLPTKYWDMRVAQLDSDYELVPSQSHRVASLQRKLALLDAALNTASAAADAQERQNRRVAA
;
A
#
# COMPACT_ATOMS: atom_id res chain seq x y z
N MET A 1 -39.92 26.17 17.55
CA MET A 1 -39.19 26.10 16.25
C MET A 1 -37.85 25.43 16.51
N ARG A 2 -37.55 24.37 15.75
CA ARG A 2 -36.27 23.65 15.75
C ARG A 2 -35.17 24.56 15.18
N SER A 3 -33.97 24.49 15.75
CA SER A 3 -32.76 24.41 14.94
C SER A 3 -31.88 23.32 15.53
N ILE A 4 -31.62 22.31 14.69
CA ILE A 4 -30.75 21.18 14.94
C ILE A 4 -29.45 21.60 14.26
N ASP A 5 -28.50 22.16 15.00
CA ASP A 5 -27.17 22.38 14.44
C ASP A 5 -26.32 21.14 14.69
N ALA A 6 -26.22 20.35 13.62
CA ALA A 6 -25.43 19.16 13.53
C ALA A 6 -23.96 19.50 13.80
N THR A 7 -23.47 19.16 14.98
CA THR A 7 -22.03 19.09 15.25
C THR A 7 -21.50 17.78 14.65
N ASN A 8 -21.52 17.69 13.33
CA ASN A 8 -20.73 16.73 12.55
C ASN A 8 -19.63 17.54 11.85
N ALA A 9 -18.68 18.05 12.63
CA ALA A 9 -17.40 18.45 12.06
C ALA A 9 -16.60 17.16 11.84
N PRO A 10 -16.29 16.77 10.59
CA PRO A 10 -15.33 15.70 10.38
C PRO A 10 -13.96 16.22 10.82
N ASP A 11 -13.45 15.65 11.92
CA ASP A 11 -12.04 15.54 12.34
C ASP A 11 -11.07 16.41 11.52
N SER A 12 -11.10 17.72 11.76
CA SER A 12 -10.21 18.70 11.13
C SER A 12 -8.82 18.64 11.77
N ARG A 13 -8.21 17.45 11.82
CA ARG A 13 -6.76 17.39 12.00
C ARG A 13 -6.16 18.12 10.81
N GLN A 14 -5.67 19.33 11.05
CA GLN A 14 -4.97 20.11 10.05
C GLN A 14 -3.89 19.20 9.44
N ARG A 15 -4.01 18.94 8.13
CA ARG A 15 -3.03 18.14 7.42
C ARG A 15 -1.66 18.77 7.58
N ARG A 16 -0.64 17.93 7.71
CA ARG A 16 0.73 18.37 7.92
C ARG A 16 1.29 18.97 6.63
N PRO A 17 2.25 19.91 6.71
CA PRO A 17 2.86 20.50 5.53
C PRO A 17 3.53 19.48 4.60
N ALA A 18 3.47 19.75 3.29
CA ALA A 18 4.04 18.93 2.21
C ALA A 18 5.52 18.55 2.43
N GLN A 19 6.29 19.43 3.06
CA GLN A 19 7.73 19.25 3.30
C GLN A 19 8.00 18.04 4.20
N LEU A 20 7.09 17.72 5.11
CA LEU A 20 7.21 16.57 6.00
C LEU A 20 6.87 15.24 5.29
N ALA A 21 6.06 15.29 4.23
CA ALA A 21 5.75 14.10 3.42
C ALA A 21 6.95 13.62 2.59
N GLU A 22 7.89 14.52 2.27
CA GLU A 22 9.02 14.22 1.39
C GLU A 22 9.95 13.13 1.97
N GLY A 23 10.18 13.17 3.29
CA GLY A 23 10.97 12.14 3.98
C GLY A 23 10.29 10.79 3.97
N GLU A 24 8.99 10.76 4.29
CA GLU A 24 8.17 9.53 4.27
C GLU A 24 8.10 8.93 2.86
N LEU A 25 7.92 9.76 1.83
CA LEU A 25 7.90 9.32 0.43
C LEU A 25 9.22 8.67 0.02
N LYS A 26 10.36 9.32 0.30
CA LYS A 26 11.69 8.76 0.00
C LYS A 26 11.91 7.43 0.70
N HIS A 27 11.48 7.32 1.96
CA HIS A 27 11.59 6.09 2.72
C HIS A 27 10.76 4.95 2.10
N LEU A 28 9.48 5.23 1.77
CA LEU A 28 8.59 4.27 1.13
C LEU A 28 9.11 3.84 -0.24
N GLU A 29 9.60 4.78 -1.06
CA GLU A 29 10.21 4.48 -2.35
C GLU A 29 11.43 3.57 -2.21
N SER A 30 12.28 3.81 -1.21
CA SER A 30 13.46 2.98 -0.96
C SER A 30 13.08 1.56 -0.54
N ILE A 31 12.13 1.40 0.39
CA ILE A 31 11.64 0.06 0.80
C ILE A 31 11.06 -0.68 -0.40
N LEU A 32 10.18 -0.01 -1.15
CA LEU A 32 9.47 -0.63 -2.25
C LEU A 32 10.35 -0.83 -3.48
N ALA A 33 11.46 -0.10 -3.63
CA ALA A 33 12.46 -0.36 -4.66
C ALA A 33 13.11 -1.75 -4.50
N CYS A 34 13.33 -2.20 -3.26
CA CYS A 34 13.87 -3.52 -2.95
C CYS A 34 12.88 -4.66 -3.24
N PHE A 35 11.61 -4.34 -3.55
CA PHE A 35 10.60 -5.35 -3.81
C PHE A 35 10.72 -5.82 -5.27
N VAL A 36 11.53 -6.86 -5.47
CA VAL A 36 11.64 -7.58 -6.75
C VAL A 36 10.48 -8.58 -6.86
N GLU A 37 9.96 -8.80 -8.07
CA GLU A 37 8.96 -9.84 -8.36
C GLU A 37 9.48 -11.22 -7.90
N GLY A 38 8.70 -11.89 -7.05
CA GLY A 38 9.04 -13.23 -6.54
C GLY A 38 9.94 -13.28 -5.29
N SER A 39 10.45 -12.14 -4.79
CA SER A 39 11.22 -12.10 -3.54
C SER A 39 10.27 -12.10 -2.32
N ILE A 40 10.18 -13.27 -1.66
CA ILE A 40 9.55 -13.44 -0.35
C ILE A 40 10.65 -13.28 0.70
N GLU A 41 11.06 -12.04 0.97
CA GLU A 41 12.00 -11.78 2.07
C GLU A 41 11.34 -12.11 3.42
N PRO A 42 11.96 -12.94 4.27
CA PRO A 42 11.47 -13.17 5.62
C PRO A 42 11.38 -11.85 6.39
N GLY A 43 10.21 -11.56 6.97
CA GLY A 43 9.95 -10.31 7.70
C GLY A 43 9.40 -9.17 6.85
N ARG A 44 9.17 -9.36 5.55
CA ARG A 44 8.43 -8.39 4.73
C ARG A 44 6.99 -8.27 5.22
N LEU A 45 6.55 -7.05 5.52
CA LEU A 45 5.15 -6.77 5.84
C LEU A 45 4.26 -6.96 4.60
N PRO A 46 3.00 -7.44 4.77
CA PRO A 46 2.09 -7.65 3.65
C PRO A 46 1.89 -6.41 2.77
N THR A 47 1.68 -6.59 1.47
CA THR A 47 1.36 -5.53 0.50
C THR A 47 0.26 -4.59 1.00
N LYS A 48 -0.78 -5.14 1.63
CA LYS A 48 -1.89 -4.40 2.24
C LYS A 48 -1.45 -3.41 3.32
N TYR A 49 -0.43 -3.74 4.11
CA TYR A 49 0.12 -2.81 5.11
C TYR A 49 0.75 -1.59 4.44
N TRP A 50 1.52 -1.81 3.37
CA TRP A 50 2.16 -0.73 2.62
C TRP A 50 1.15 0.11 1.86
N ASP A 51 0.10 -0.50 1.30
CA ASP A 51 -0.97 0.22 0.61
C ASP A 51 -1.68 1.20 1.55
N MET A 52 -2.05 0.72 2.75
CA MET A 52 -2.57 1.57 3.83
C MET A 52 -1.60 2.70 4.18
N ARG A 53 -0.30 2.41 4.35
CA ARG A 53 0.70 3.42 4.72
C ARG A 53 0.87 4.49 3.64
N VAL A 54 0.83 4.10 2.37
CA VAL A 54 0.90 5.01 1.22
C VAL A 54 -0.36 5.87 1.13
N ALA A 55 -1.55 5.28 1.28
CA ALA A 55 -2.82 6.01 1.28
C ALA A 55 -2.93 7.02 2.44
N GLN A 56 -2.31 6.71 3.59
CA GLN A 56 -2.27 7.62 4.74
C GLN A 56 -1.52 8.93 4.41
N LEU A 57 -0.62 8.95 3.42
CA LEU A 57 0.04 10.20 3.01
C LEU A 57 -0.94 11.23 2.45
N ASP A 58 -1.94 10.78 1.67
CA ASP A 58 -2.98 11.67 1.12
C ASP A 58 -3.91 12.22 2.21
N SER A 59 -4.12 11.48 3.30
CA SER A 59 -4.96 11.92 4.41
C SER A 59 -4.20 12.81 5.40
N ASP A 60 -2.92 12.55 5.63
CA ASP A 60 -2.14 13.17 6.70
C ASP A 60 -1.38 14.44 6.26
N TYR A 61 -1.14 14.61 4.96
CA TYR A 61 -0.31 15.69 4.44
C TYR A 61 -0.99 16.48 3.33
N GLU A 62 -0.64 17.76 3.23
CA GLU A 62 -1.03 18.64 2.13
C GLU A 62 -0.11 18.41 0.92
N LEU A 63 -0.23 17.26 0.27
CA LEU A 63 0.67 16.88 -0.82
C LEU A 63 0.62 17.85 -1.99
N VAL A 64 1.80 18.22 -2.51
CA VAL A 64 1.90 18.94 -3.78
C VAL A 64 1.74 17.97 -4.97
N PRO A 65 1.41 18.44 -6.19
CA PRO A 65 1.10 17.55 -7.32
C PRO A 65 2.18 16.51 -7.64
N SER A 66 3.47 16.86 -7.52
CA SER A 66 4.58 15.93 -7.72
C SER A 66 4.60 14.80 -6.67
N GLN A 67 4.22 15.11 -5.43
CA GLN A 67 4.13 14.13 -4.34
C GLN A 67 2.91 13.22 -4.51
N SER A 68 1.74 13.77 -4.85
CA SER A 68 0.55 12.97 -5.16
C SER A 68 0.78 12.02 -6.35
N HIS A 69 1.53 12.46 -7.37
CA HIS A 69 1.91 11.59 -8.48
C HIS A 69 2.79 10.41 -8.04
N ARG A 70 3.73 10.66 -7.10
CA ARG A 70 4.56 9.61 -6.51
C ARG A 70 3.74 8.62 -5.68
N VAL A 71 2.80 9.10 -4.87
CA VAL A 71 1.84 8.26 -4.13
C VAL A 71 1.08 7.34 -5.08
N ALA A 72 0.49 7.89 -6.15
CA ALA A 72 -0.23 7.10 -7.14
C ALA A 72 0.68 6.07 -7.85
N SER A 73 1.95 6.39 -8.07
CA SER A 73 2.93 5.45 -8.64
C SER A 73 3.22 4.30 -7.68
N LEU A 74 3.40 4.58 -6.39
CA LEU A 74 3.61 3.57 -5.36
C LEU A 74 2.40 2.64 -5.22
N GLN A 75 1.18 3.19 -5.22
CA GLN A 75 -0.06 2.40 -5.19
C GLN A 75 -0.15 1.43 -6.38
N ARG A 76 0.14 1.92 -7.60
CA ARG A 76 0.18 1.05 -8.80
C ARG A 76 1.21 -0.07 -8.66
N LYS A 77 2.41 0.24 -8.15
CA LYS A 77 3.45 -0.77 -7.92
C LYS A 77 3.00 -1.82 -6.91
N LEU A 78 2.35 -1.40 -5.82
CA LEU A 78 1.83 -2.31 -4.81
C LEU A 78 0.73 -3.22 -5.35
N ALA A 79 -0.17 -2.70 -6.19
CA ALA A 79 -1.20 -3.50 -6.84
C ALA A 79 -0.61 -4.58 -7.76
N LEU A 80 0.45 -4.26 -8.51
CA LEU A 80 1.16 -5.22 -9.36
C LEU A 80 1.84 -6.32 -8.51
N LEU A 81 2.50 -5.92 -7.42
CA LEU A 81 3.13 -6.87 -6.50
C LEU A 81 2.12 -7.79 -5.84
N ASP A 82 0.96 -7.26 -5.42
CA ASP A 82 -0.11 -8.07 -4.83
C ASP A 82 -0.63 -9.12 -5.82
N ALA A 83 -0.89 -8.71 -7.06
CA ALA A 83 -1.30 -9.61 -8.14
C ALA A 83 -0.23 -10.70 -8.42
N ALA A 84 1.06 -10.33 -8.44
CA ALA A 84 2.16 -11.26 -8.66
C ALA A 84 2.29 -12.29 -7.53
N LEU A 85 2.15 -11.85 -6.26
CA LEU A 85 2.18 -12.74 -5.10
C LEU A 85 0.99 -13.70 -5.09
N ASN A 86 -0.21 -13.21 -5.40
CA ASN A 86 -1.42 -14.05 -5.52
C ASN A 86 -1.27 -15.11 -6.62
N THR A 87 -0.69 -14.73 -7.76
CA THR A 87 -0.41 -15.66 -8.87
C THR A 87 0.63 -16.71 -8.48
N ALA A 88 1.73 -16.31 -7.82
CA ALA A 88 2.77 -17.22 -7.36
C ALA A 88 2.23 -18.23 -6.33
N SER A 89 1.39 -17.78 -5.39
CA SER A 89 0.74 -18.66 -4.42
C SER A 89 -0.18 -19.67 -5.09
N ALA A 90 -1.00 -19.24 -6.05
CA ALA A 90 -1.90 -20.12 -6.78
C ALA A 90 -1.14 -21.19 -7.60
N ALA A 91 -0.02 -20.80 -8.22
CA ALA A 91 0.84 -21.72 -8.95
C ALA A 91 1.49 -22.77 -8.01
N ALA A 92 1.97 -22.35 -6.83
CA ALA A 92 2.53 -23.26 -5.83
C ALA A 92 1.49 -24.28 -5.34
N ASP A 93 0.27 -23.83 -5.04
CA ASP A 93 -0.83 -24.70 -4.62
C ASP A 93 -1.26 -25.68 -5.74
N ALA A 94 -1.22 -25.27 -7.00
CA ALA A 94 -1.51 -26.15 -8.14
C ALA A 94 -0.45 -27.24 -8.28
N GLN A 95 0.83 -26.88 -8.15
CA GLN A 95 1.95 -27.82 -8.21
C GLN A 95 1.88 -28.85 -7.09
N GLU A 96 1.56 -28.42 -5.87
CA GLU A 96 1.43 -29.31 -4.72
C GLU A 96 0.28 -30.33 -4.91
N ARG A 97 -0.88 -29.89 -5.42
CA ARG A 97 -1.99 -30.81 -5.74
C ARG A 97 -1.63 -31.81 -6.82
N GLN A 98 -0.88 -31.38 -7.84
CA GLN A 98 -0.41 -32.27 -8.89
C GLN A 98 0.55 -33.32 -8.33
N ASN A 99 1.51 -32.93 -7.50
CA ASN A 99 2.46 -33.85 -6.87
C ASN A 99 1.76 -34.92 -6.04
N ARG A 100 0.74 -34.56 -5.25
CA ARG A 100 -0.04 -35.53 -4.45
C ARG A 100 -0.82 -36.53 -5.29
N ARG A 101 -1.32 -36.12 -6.47
CA ARG A 101 -2.05 -37.02 -7.38
C ARG A 101 -1.14 -38.03 -8.08
N VAL A 102 0.12 -37.68 -8.32
CA VAL A 102 1.10 -38.58 -8.95
C VAL A 102 1.69 -39.57 -7.94
N ALA A 103 1.65 -39.26 -6.64
CA ALA A 103 2.17 -40.10 -5.56
C ALA A 103 1.15 -41.11 -4.98
N ALA A 104 -0.08 -41.16 -5.48
CA ALA A 104 -1.16 -42.07 -5.06
C ALA A 104 -1.49 -43.07 -6.17
#